data_AF-A0AAD0F116-F1
#
_entry.id   AF-A0AAD0F116-F1
#
_cell.length_a   1.000
_cell.length_b   1.000
_cell.length_c   1.000
_cell.angle_alpha   90.00
_cell.angle_beta   90.00
_cell.angle_gamma   90.00
#
_symmetry.space_group_name_H-M   'P 1'
#
loop_
_entity.id
_entity.type
_entity.pdbx_description
1 polymer ?
#
loop_
_entity_poly.entity_id
_entity_poly.type
_entity_poly.pdbx_seq_one_letter_code
_entity_poly.pdbx_strand_id
1 'polypeptide(L)' 'MGETVKINMPFDKWCKLQKDFERVNSKLPENEKLDFEKYKYCVDWGRLSFDLHGIEMGAFKRLKEPEFYNKKGEKY' A
#
# COMPACT_ATOMS: atom_id res chain seq x y z
N MET A 1 -0.57 -27.33 -5.30
CA MET A 1 -0.05 -26.85 -4.01
C MET A 1 -0.13 -25.33 -4.04
N GLY A 2 -1.06 -24.74 -3.28
CA GLY A 2 -1.12 -23.28 -3.18
C GLY A 2 0.01 -22.80 -2.30
N GLU A 3 0.92 -21.99 -2.84
CA GLU A 3 1.92 -21.30 -2.04
C GLU A 3 1.20 -20.44 -0.99
N THR A 4 1.43 -20.73 0.28
CA THR A 4 0.91 -19.91 1.37
C THR A 4 1.75 -18.64 1.41
N VAL A 5 1.25 -17.56 0.80
CA VAL A 5 1.87 -16.24 0.88
C VAL A 5 1.83 -15.79 2.34
N LYS A 6 2.99 -15.78 2.98
CA LYS A 6 3.12 -15.39 4.38
C LYS A 6 3.00 -13.88 4.47
N ILE A 7 1.79 -13.41 4.81
CA ILE A 7 1.54 -12.00 5.10
C ILE A 7 2.30 -11.66 6.38
N ASN A 8 3.42 -10.94 6.27
CA ASN A 8 4.21 -10.48 7.42
C ASN A 8 3.58 -9.26 8.12
N MET A 9 2.42 -8.81 7.65
CA MET A 9 1.66 -7.70 8.21
C MET A 9 0.61 -8.21 9.20
N PRO A 10 0.50 -7.63 10.41
CA PRO A 10 -0.60 -7.90 11.32
C PRO A 10 -1.96 -7.64 10.64
N PHE A 11 -2.95 -8.48 10.90
CA PHE A 11 -4.25 -8.43 10.22
C PHE A 11 -4.98 -7.09 10.43
N ASP A 12 -4.87 -6.47 11.60
CA ASP A 12 -5.43 -5.15 11.89
C ASP A 12 -4.83 -4.06 10.97
N LYS A 13 -3.52 -4.13 10.71
CA LYS A 13 -2.83 -3.22 9.78
C LYS A 13 -3.25 -3.47 8.35
N TRP A 14 -3.42 -4.74 7.97
CA TRP A 14 -3.89 -5.11 6.65
C TRP A 14 -5.31 -4.59 6.38
N CYS A 15 -6.24 -4.77 7.32
CA CYS A 15 -7.59 -4.20 7.22
C CYS A 15 -7.58 -2.68 7.15
N LYS A 16 -6.70 -2.02 7.92
CA LYS A 16 -6.56 -0.56 7.85
C LYS A 16 -6.07 -0.12 6.47
N LEU A 17 -5.07 -0.81 5.94
CA LEU A 17 -4.52 -0.52 4.63
C LEU A 17 -5.58 -0.65 3.53
N GLN A 18 -6.38 -1.72 3.56
CA GLN A 18 -7.50 -1.89 2.64
C GLN A 18 -8.45 -0.68 2.68
N LYS A 19 -8.84 -0.22 3.86
CA LYS A 19 -9.69 0.97 4.03
C LYS A 19 -9.03 2.25 3.53
N ASP A 20 -7.72 2.40 3.71
CA ASP A 20 -6.98 3.55 3.18
C ASP A 20 -7.01 3.55 1.64
N PHE A 21 -6.82 2.39 0.99
CA PHE A 21 -6.96 2.26 -0.47
C PHE A 21 -8.37 2.58 -0.95
N GLU A 22 -9.40 2.03 -0.30
CA GLU A 22 -10.81 2.33 -0.63
C GLU A 22 -11.10 3.83 -0.51
N ARG A 23 -10.64 4.47 0.59
CA ARG A 23 -10.80 5.91 0.82
C ARG A 23 -10.11 6.73 -0.27
N VAL A 24 -8.86 6.42 -0.61
CA VAL A 24 -8.11 7.14 -1.65
C VAL A 24 -8.77 6.94 -3.02
N ASN A 25 -9.10 5.71 -3.39
CA ASN A 25 -9.73 5.40 -4.68
C ASN A 25 -11.12 6.01 -4.84
N SER A 26 -11.85 6.27 -3.76
CA SER A 26 -13.13 6.99 -3.82
C SER A 26 -12.99 8.46 -4.26
N LYS A 27 -11.77 9.02 -4.14
CA LYS A 27 -11.46 10.42 -4.46
C LYS A 27 -10.68 10.59 -5.76
N LEU A 28 -10.08 9.52 -6.26
CA LEU A 28 -9.30 9.52 -7.50
C LEU A 28 -10.20 9.26 -8.72
N PRO A 29 -9.87 9.85 -9.89
CA PRO A 29 -10.51 9.49 -11.14
C PRO A 29 -10.19 8.04 -11.52
N GLU A 30 -11.06 7.41 -12.32
CA GLU A 30 -11.00 5.98 -12.66
C GLU A 30 -9.64 5.52 -13.18
N ASN A 31 -8.99 6.35 -13.99
CA ASN A 31 -7.68 6.10 -14.60
C ASN A 31 -6.49 6.28 -13.65
N GLU A 32 -6.72 6.80 -12.44
CA GLU A 32 -5.69 7.00 -11.42
C GLU A 32 -5.91 6.12 -10.18
N LYS A 33 -6.98 5.32 -10.16
CA LYS A 33 -7.25 4.35 -9.09
C LYS A 33 -6.05 3.43 -8.88
N LEU A 34 -5.70 3.27 -7.61
CA LEU A 34 -4.60 2.46 -7.16
C LEU A 34 -5.06 1.00 -7.00
N ASP A 35 -4.21 0.07 -7.42
CA ASP A 35 -4.48 -1.36 -7.32
C ASP A 35 -4.03 -1.91 -5.96
N PHE A 36 -4.98 -2.12 -5.04
CA PHE A 36 -4.70 -2.70 -3.72
C PHE A 36 -4.05 -4.09 -3.81
N GLU A 37 -4.46 -4.92 -4.77
CA GLU A 37 -3.97 -6.30 -4.90
C GLU A 37 -2.46 -6.35 -5.14
N LYS A 38 -1.94 -5.34 -5.84
CA LYS A 38 -0.50 -5.17 -6.09
C LYS A 38 0.31 -4.89 -4.81
N TYR A 39 -0.30 -4.27 -3.80
CA TYR A 39 0.40 -3.81 -2.59
C TYR A 39 0.00 -4.56 -1.31
N LYS A 40 -1.01 -5.43 -1.35
CA LYS A 40 -1.56 -6.09 -0.15
C LYS A 40 -0.58 -7.00 0.60
N TYR A 41 0.52 -7.39 -0.06
CA TYR A 41 1.58 -8.22 0.50
C TYR A 41 2.85 -7.43 0.85
N CYS A 42 2.84 -6.10 0.73
CA CYS A 42 3.99 -5.28 1.05
C CYS A 42 4.36 -5.36 2.53
N VAL A 43 5.67 -5.37 2.82
CA VAL A 43 6.18 -5.51 4.20
C VAL A 43 6.11 -4.19 4.97
N ASP A 44 6.46 -3.08 4.33
CA ASP A 44 6.46 -1.74 4.94
C ASP A 44 5.08 -1.07 4.84
N TRP A 45 4.15 -1.53 5.68
CA TRP A 45 2.80 -0.99 5.77
C TRP A 45 2.78 0.48 6.21
N GLY A 46 3.72 0.88 7.07
CA GLY A 46 3.76 2.23 7.64
C GLY A 46 4.05 3.25 6.55
N ARG A 47 5.05 2.97 5.72
CA ARG A 47 5.39 3.81 4.58
C ARG A 47 4.31 3.81 3.50
N LEU A 48 3.70 2.66 3.21
CA LEU A 48 2.63 2.57 2.23
C LEU A 48 1.39 3.38 2.67
N SER A 49 0.99 3.28 3.94
CA SER A 49 -0.11 4.09 4.50
C SER A 49 0.21 5.59 4.47
N PHE A 50 1.47 5.97 4.73
CA PHE A 50 1.92 7.36 4.61
C PHE A 50 1.82 7.89 3.17
N ASP A 51 2.31 7.14 2.18
CA ASP A 51 2.27 7.54 0.77
C ASP A 51 0.82 7.63 0.25
N LEU A 52 -0.07 6.71 0.67
CA LEU A 52 -1.52 6.80 0.39
C LEU A 52 -2.12 8.09 0.94
N HIS A 53 -1.77 8.48 2.17
CA HIS A 53 -2.23 9.73 2.76
C HIS A 53 -1.67 10.94 2.01
N GLY A 54 -0.42 10.89 1.56
CA GLY A 54 0.16 11.92 0.71
C GLY A 54 -0.56 12.08 -0.63
N ILE A 55 -1.00 10.97 -1.24
CA ILE A 55 -1.85 11.01 -2.45
C ILE A 55 -3.21 11.63 -2.13
N GLU A 56 -3.84 11.24 -1.02
CA GLU A 56 -5.10 11.80 -0.56
C GLU A 56 -5.05 13.32 -0.38
N MET A 57 -3.92 13.85 0.10
CA MET A 57 -3.67 15.28 0.29
C MET A 57 -3.19 16.00 -0.97
N GLY A 58 -2.96 15.28 -2.09
CA GLY A 58 -2.42 15.84 -3.32
C GLY A 58 -0.91 16.16 -3.28
N ALA A 59 -0.18 15.69 -2.26
CA ALA A 59 1.28 15.84 -2.17
C ALA A 59 2.03 14.95 -3.17
N PHE A 60 1.47 13.78 -3.49
CA PHE A 60 2.01 12.85 -4.49
C PHE A 60 0.92 12.47 -5.50
N LYS A 61 1.34 12.14 -6.73
CA LYS A 61 0.41 11.70 -7.78
C LYS A 61 0.23 10.19 -7.85
N ARG A 62 1.21 9.41 -7.37
CA ARG A 62 1.26 7.94 -7.53
C ARG A 62 2.06 7.29 -6.41
N LEU A 63 1.72 6.04 -6.09
CA LEU A 63 2.54 5.17 -5.25
C LEU A 63 3.84 4.77 -5.97
N LYS A 64 4.89 4.47 -5.19
CA LYS A 64 6.08 3.76 -5.68
C LYS A 64 5.74 2.31 -6.04
N GLU A 65 6.66 1.61 -6.70
CA GLU A 65 6.47 0.18 -7.02
C GLU A 65 6.51 -0.70 -5.75
N PRO A 66 5.81 -1.85 -5.73
CA PRO A 66 5.74 -2.74 -4.55
C PRO A 66 7.10 -3.12 -3.97
N GLU A 67 8.11 -3.31 -4.81
CA GLU A 67 9.49 -3.63 -4.47
C GLU A 67 10.08 -2.60 -3.51
N PHE A 68 9.68 -1.33 -3.64
CA PHE A 68 10.11 -0.25 -2.75
C PHE A 68 9.64 -0.46 -1.31
N TYR A 69 8.41 -0.93 -1.12
CA TYR A 69 7.84 -1.21 0.21
C TYR A 69 8.23 -2.61 0.72
N ASN A 70 8.87 -3.42 -0.11
CA ASN A 70 9.41 -4.74 0.24
C ASN A 70 10.89 -4.70 0.60
N LYS A 71 11.61 -3.62 0.23
CA LYS A 71 12.95 -3.36 0.75
C LYS A 71 12.82 -3.16 2.26
N LYS A 72 13.13 -4.19 3.04
CA LYS A 72 13.60 -4.01 4.41
C LYS A 72 14.70 -2.96 4.31
N GLY A 73 14.58 -1.86 5.04
CA GLY A 73 15.63 -0.86 5.07
C GLY A 73 16.97 -1.58 5.26
N GLU A 74 17.79 -1.63 4.21
CA GLU A 74 19.22 -1.78 4.39
C GLU A 74 19.58 -0.56 5.22
N LYS A 75 19.73 -0.80 6.53
CA LYS A 75 20.27 0.19 7.44
C LYS A 75 21.66 0.53 6.88
N TYR A 76 21.77 1.71 6.29
CA TYR A 76 23.06 2.41 6.25
C TYR A 76 23.32 2.98 7.64
#